data_AF-A0A327TSE4-F1
#
_entry.id   AF-A0A327TSE4-F1
#
_cell.length_a   1.000
_cell.length_b   1.000
_cell.length_c   1.000
_cell.angle_alpha   90.00
_cell.angle_beta   90.00
_cell.angle_gamma   90.00
#
_symmetry.space_group_name_H-M   'P 1'
#
loop_
_entity.id
_entity.type
_entity.pdbx_description
1 polymer ?
#
loop_
_entity_poly.entity_id
_entity_poly.type
_entity_poly.pdbx_seq_one_letter_code
_entity_poly.pdbx_strand_id
1 'polypeptide(L)'
;MTDDVWSLLRSTHEVQRMVDELRVSDAAGTTTPEQEREYRLCRAALDQRHLAAVEITGSDLQQARVDADTAASLLWKHDALYGSHRGPLPATHPSWKVSNLGDYVRQEADAAGLRPC
;
A
#
# COMPACT_ATOMS: atom_id res chain seq x y z
N MET A 1 -20.37 5.14 -8.69
CA MET A 1 -20.82 4.12 -7.72
C MET A 1 -20.46 2.71 -8.19
N THR A 2 -20.96 2.18 -9.32
CA THR A 2 -20.53 0.86 -9.82
C THR A 2 -19.06 0.83 -10.23
N ASP A 3 -18.59 1.90 -10.89
CA ASP A 3 -17.23 1.96 -11.43
C ASP A 3 -16.16 2.00 -10.34
N ASP A 4 -16.48 2.60 -9.19
CA ASP A 4 -15.59 2.69 -8.02
C ASP A 4 -15.41 1.32 -7.37
N VAL A 5 -16.49 0.56 -7.22
CA VAL A 5 -16.46 -0.82 -6.71
C VAL A 5 -15.71 -1.73 -7.68
N TRP A 6 -15.96 -1.62 -8.99
CA TRP A 6 -15.22 -2.41 -10.00
C TRP A 6 -13.74 -2.03 -10.08
N SER A 7 -13.40 -0.76 -9.89
CA SER A 7 -12.02 -0.31 -9.77
C SER A 7 -11.34 -0.95 -8.55
N LEU A 8 -12.02 -0.95 -7.40
CA LEU A 8 -11.51 -1.53 -6.15
C LEU A 8 -11.32 -3.05 -6.24
N LEU A 9 -12.25 -3.76 -6.88
CA LEU A 9 -12.12 -5.20 -7.14
C LEU A 9 -10.94 -5.52 -8.05
N ARG A 10 -10.74 -4.76 -9.13
CA ARG A 10 -9.57 -4.93 -10.02
C ARG A 10 -8.26 -4.68 -9.30
N SER A 11 -8.16 -3.61 -8.51
CA SER A 11 -6.96 -3.34 -7.71
C SER A 11 -6.72 -4.43 -6.66
N THR A 12 -7.76 -5.00 -6.06
CA THR A 12 -7.65 -6.11 -5.11
C THR A 12 -7.11 -7.37 -5.79
N HIS A 13 -7.65 -7.72 -6.97
CA HIS A 13 -7.15 -8.84 -7.76
C HIS A 13 -5.68 -8.64 -8.16
N GLU A 14 -5.30 -7.44 -8.55
CA GLU A 14 -3.92 -7.14 -8.95
C GLU A 14 -2.94 -7.30 -7.78
N VAL A 15 -3.28 -6.77 -6.60
CA VAL A 15 -2.46 -6.96 -5.39
C VAL A 15 -2.37 -8.45 -4.99
N GLN A 16 -3.45 -9.22 -5.19
CA GLN A 16 -3.43 -10.67 -4.97
C GLN A 16 -2.46 -11.37 -5.94
N ARG A 17 -2.48 -11.00 -7.22
CA ARG A 17 -1.53 -11.52 -8.21
C ARG A 17 -0.08 -11.22 -7.80
N MET A 18 0.20 -9.97 -7.38
CA MET A 18 1.55 -9.56 -6.96
C MET A 18 2.07 -10.34 -5.75
N VAL A 19 1.24 -10.59 -4.72
CA VAL A 19 1.71 -11.36 -3.55
C VAL A 19 2.01 -12.82 -3.91
N ASP A 20 1.24 -13.39 -4.84
CA ASP A 20 1.49 -14.76 -5.30
C ASP A 20 2.77 -14.84 -6.15
N GLU A 21 3.05 -13.83 -6.98
CA GLU A 21 4.32 -13.71 -7.71
C GLU A 21 5.53 -13.54 -6.78
N LEU A 22 5.38 -12.75 -5.71
CA LEU A 22 6.41 -12.62 -4.68
C LEU A 22 6.65 -13.93 -3.94
N ARG A 23 5.61 -14.70 -3.60
CA ARG A 23 5.77 -16.01 -2.96
C ARG A 23 6.54 -16.98 -3.86
N VAL A 24 6.26 -16.97 -5.17
CA VAL A 24 7.00 -17.79 -6.14
C VAL A 24 8.47 -17.34 -6.22
N SER A 25 8.72 -16.03 -6.27
CA SER A 25 10.07 -15.46 -6.31
C SER A 25 10.86 -15.75 -5.03
N ASP A 26 10.20 -15.72 -3.87
CA ASP A 26 10.80 -15.99 -2.57
C ASP A 26 11.19 -17.46 -2.44
N ALA A 27 10.32 -18.37 -2.86
CA ALA A 27 10.62 -19.79 -2.94
C ALA A 27 11.79 -20.11 -3.89
N ALA A 28 11.99 -19.30 -4.93
CA ALA A 28 13.12 -19.39 -5.85
C ALA A 28 14.39 -18.66 -5.35
N GLY A 29 14.30 -17.89 -4.26
CA GLY A 29 15.39 -17.06 -3.76
C GLY A 29 15.75 -15.87 -4.67
N THR A 30 14.81 -15.40 -5.49
CA THR A 30 15.03 -14.36 -6.50
C THR A 30 14.34 -13.03 -6.18
N THR A 31 13.64 -12.94 -5.04
CA THR A 31 12.95 -11.71 -4.63
C THR A 31 13.93 -10.56 -4.42
N THR A 32 13.68 -9.43 -5.08
CA THR A 32 14.45 -8.20 -4.85
C THR A 32 13.71 -7.24 -3.91
N PRO A 33 14.43 -6.36 -3.19
CA PRO A 33 13.81 -5.31 -2.38
C PRO A 33 12.87 -4.41 -3.19
N GLU A 34 13.14 -4.19 -4.47
CA GLU A 34 12.29 -3.38 -5.35
C GLU A 34 10.96 -4.07 -5.66
N GLN A 35 10.97 -5.39 -5.89
CA GLN A 35 9.74 -6.17 -6.10
C GLN A 35 8.89 -6.19 -4.83
N GLU A 36 9.52 -6.43 -3.67
CA GLU A 36 8.85 -6.39 -2.38
C GLU A 36 8.24 -5.00 -2.12
N ARG A 37 9.00 -3.95 -2.42
CA ARG A 37 8.52 -2.57 -2.29
C ARG A 37 7.30 -2.30 -3.14
N GLU A 38 7.33 -2.68 -4.41
CA GLU A 38 6.23 -2.41 -5.34
C GLU A 38 4.92 -3.00 -4.82
N TYR A 39 4.96 -4.26 -4.36
CA TYR A 39 3.83 -4.89 -3.69
C TYR A 39 3.39 -4.12 -2.44
N ARG A 40 4.33 -3.76 -1.54
CA ARG A 40 4.00 -3.04 -0.31
C ARG A 40 3.30 -1.71 -0.60
N LEU A 41 3.76 -0.98 -1.61
CA LEU A 41 3.16 0.28 -2.02
C LEU A 41 1.73 0.08 -2.57
N CYS A 42 1.56 -0.85 -3.51
CA CYS A 42 0.25 -1.17 -4.07
C CYS A 42 -0.73 -1.64 -3.00
N ARG A 43 -0.26 -2.47 -2.06
CA ARG A 43 -1.06 -2.96 -0.93
C ARG A 43 -1.48 -1.82 0.00
N ALA A 44 -0.52 -0.98 0.42
CA ALA A 44 -0.82 0.14 1.31
C ALA A 44 -1.78 1.15 0.67
N ALA A 45 -1.60 1.48 -0.61
CA ALA A 45 -2.51 2.35 -1.35
C ALA A 45 -3.91 1.74 -1.48
N LEU A 46 -4.00 0.42 -1.72
CA LEU A 46 -5.27 -0.29 -1.78
C LEU A 46 -6.00 -0.30 -0.43
N ASP A 47 -5.31 -0.56 0.67
CA ASP A 47 -5.94 -0.61 2.00
C ASP A 47 -6.44 0.79 2.44
N GLN A 48 -5.73 1.87 2.07
CA GLN A 48 -6.23 3.24 2.24
C GLN A 48 -7.51 3.51 1.42
N ARG A 49 -7.60 2.95 0.20
CA ARG A 49 -8.81 3.06 -0.64
C ARG A 49 -9.98 2.25 -0.07
N HIS A 50 -9.73 1.05 0.44
CA HIS A 50 -10.74 0.27 1.15
C HIS A 50 -11.28 1.01 2.37
N LEU A 51 -10.39 1.62 3.17
CA LEU A 51 -10.78 2.45 4.30
C LEU A 51 -11.67 3.64 3.88
N ALA A 52 -11.34 4.31 2.78
CA ALA A 52 -12.16 5.40 2.25
C ALA A 52 -13.52 4.92 1.70
N ALA A 53 -13.61 3.67 1.24
CA ALA A 53 -14.81 3.10 0.63
C ALA A 53 -15.70 2.30 1.59
N VAL A 54 -15.38 2.23 2.89
CA VAL A 54 -16.07 1.39 3.89
C VAL A 54 -17.59 1.53 3.87
N GLU A 55 -18.09 2.76 3.76
CA GLU A 55 -19.54 3.05 3.71
C GLU A 55 -20.21 2.46 2.47
N ILE A 56 -19.49 2.43 1.34
CA ILE A 56 -19.98 1.94 0.05
C ILE A 56 -19.91 0.41 -0.01
N THR A 57 -18.86 -0.19 0.56
CA THR A 57 -18.63 -1.63 0.53
C THR A 57 -19.36 -2.37 1.65
N GLY A 58 -19.86 -1.66 2.66
CA GLY A 58 -20.46 -2.27 3.85
C GLY A 58 -19.45 -3.06 4.69
N SER A 59 -18.15 -2.75 4.57
CA SER A 59 -17.08 -3.43 5.30
C SER A 59 -16.98 -2.97 6.76
N ASP A 60 -16.24 -3.70 7.58
CA ASP A 60 -15.95 -3.30 8.95
C ASP A 60 -14.93 -2.15 8.97
N LEU A 61 -15.33 -0.99 9.51
CA LEU A 61 -14.49 0.20 9.61
C LEU A 61 -13.23 -0.02 10.46
N GLN A 62 -13.35 -0.74 11.58
CA GLN A 62 -12.21 -0.97 12.46
C GLN A 62 -11.22 -1.90 11.80
N GLN A 63 -11.70 -2.96 11.15
CA GLN A 63 -10.81 -3.85 10.38
C GLN A 63 -10.09 -3.08 9.27
N ALA A 64 -10.81 -2.28 8.48
CA ALA A 64 -10.22 -1.50 7.40
C ALA A 64 -9.15 -0.51 7.90
N ARG A 65 -9.34 0.08 9.09
CA ARG A 65 -8.31 0.94 9.73
C ARG A 65 -7.07 0.14 10.12
N VAL A 66 -7.24 -1.01 10.76
CA VAL A 66 -6.10 -1.87 11.16
C VAL A 66 -5.31 -2.32 9.94
N ASP A 67 -5.98 -2.72 8.87
CA ASP A 67 -5.33 -3.15 7.62
C ASP A 67 -4.53 -1.99 7.00
N ALA A 68 -5.16 -0.82 6.89
CA ALA A 68 -4.52 0.38 6.33
C ALA A 68 -3.31 0.84 7.15
N ASP A 69 -3.40 0.84 8.48
CA ASP A 69 -2.30 1.22 9.38
C ASP A 69 -1.15 0.20 9.34
N THR A 70 -1.50 -1.09 9.26
CA THR A 70 -0.52 -2.18 9.16
C THR A 70 0.25 -2.10 7.86
N ALA A 71 -0.44 -1.96 6.73
CA ALA A 71 0.19 -1.86 5.42
C ALA A 71 1.05 -0.59 5.30
N ALA A 72 0.57 0.56 5.80
CA ALA A 72 1.34 1.80 5.83
C ALA A 72 2.62 1.65 6.67
N SER A 73 2.52 1.02 7.84
CA SER A 73 3.67 0.75 8.72
C SER A 73 4.70 -0.16 8.08
N LEU A 74 4.26 -1.18 7.34
CA LEU A 74 5.14 -2.11 6.65
C LEU A 74 5.89 -1.45 5.49
N LEU A 75 5.21 -0.65 4.68
CA LEU A 75 5.84 0.13 3.61
C LEU A 75 6.87 1.11 4.19
N TRP A 76 6.49 1.88 5.20
CA TRP A 76 7.37 2.86 5.84
C TRP A 76 8.64 2.23 6.41
N LYS A 77 8.52 1.10 7.13
CA LYS A 77 9.68 0.37 7.67
C LYS A 77 10.58 -0.17 6.57
N HIS A 78 9.99 -0.73 5.51
CA HIS A 78 10.73 -1.23 4.36
C HIS A 78 11.55 -0.10 3.71
N ASP A 79 10.91 1.04 3.44
CA ASP A 79 11.58 2.17 2.80
C ASP A 79 12.61 2.84 3.71
N ALA A 80 12.40 2.83 5.03
CA ALA A 80 13.41 3.29 6.00
C ALA A 80 14.63 2.36 6.03
N LEU A 81 14.44 1.05 5.86
CA LEU A 81 15.51 0.05 5.85
C LEU A 81 16.35 0.12 4.55
N TYR A 82 15.70 0.23 3.40
CA TYR A 82 16.36 0.15 2.08
C TYR A 82 16.55 1.51 1.39
N GLY A 83 16.07 2.61 1.98
CA GLY A 83 16.19 3.96 1.42
C GLY A 83 15.36 4.18 0.14
N SER A 84 14.39 3.31 -0.15
CA SER A 84 13.80 3.14 -1.49
C SER A 84 12.60 4.04 -1.83
N HIS A 85 12.36 5.08 -1.02
CA HIS A 85 11.31 6.09 -1.23
C HIS A 85 11.33 6.75 -2.63
N ARG A 86 10.17 7.20 -3.09
CA ARG A 86 10.00 7.96 -4.35
C ARG A 86 9.38 9.34 -4.13
N GLY A 87 8.68 9.53 -3.02
CA GLY A 87 8.08 10.80 -2.66
C GLY A 87 9.11 11.86 -2.24
N PRO A 88 8.66 13.12 -2.06
CA PRO A 88 9.54 14.23 -1.75
C PRO A 88 10.20 14.15 -0.36
N LEU A 89 9.57 13.46 0.61
CA LEU A 89 10.15 13.26 1.94
C LEU A 89 10.53 11.79 2.14
N PRO A 90 11.79 11.46 2.47
CA PRO A 90 12.19 10.08 2.72
C PRO A 90 11.47 9.47 3.92
N ALA A 91 11.38 8.14 3.98
CA ALA A 91 10.82 7.41 5.13
C ALA A 91 11.51 7.75 6.46
N THR A 92 12.80 8.09 6.43
CA THR A 92 13.57 8.49 7.62
C THR A 92 13.32 9.93 8.07
N HIS A 93 12.51 10.70 7.34
CA HIS A 93 12.23 12.09 7.68
C HIS A 93 11.46 12.19 9.01
N PRO A 94 11.84 13.09 9.93
CA PRO A 94 11.28 13.17 11.29
C PRO A 94 9.82 13.63 11.35
N SER A 95 9.25 14.08 10.23
CA SER A 95 7.81 14.38 10.15
C SER A 95 6.93 13.13 10.19
N TRP A 96 7.49 11.96 9.87
CA TRP A 96 6.75 10.70 9.86
C TRP A 96 6.65 10.11 11.26
N LYS A 97 5.42 9.74 11.63
CA LYS A 97 5.03 9.11 12.89
C LYS A 97 3.99 8.05 12.59
N VAL A 98 3.87 7.05 13.47
CA VAL A 98 2.84 6.00 13.32
C VAL A 98 1.45 6.57 13.07
N SER A 99 1.11 7.71 13.69
CA SER A 99 -0.19 8.38 13.55
C SER A 99 -0.46 9.07 12.20
N ASN A 100 0.55 9.22 11.32
CA ASN A 100 0.38 9.93 10.04
C ASN A 100 0.94 9.15 8.84
N LEU A 101 1.14 7.84 8.97
CA LEU A 101 1.67 7.03 7.86
C LEU A 101 0.71 6.92 6.67
N GLY A 102 -0.59 7.21 6.84
CA GLY A 102 -1.50 7.38 5.70
C GLY A 102 -1.08 8.52 4.75
N ASP A 103 -0.51 9.61 5.28
CA ASP A 103 0.02 10.71 4.47
C ASP A 103 1.31 10.32 3.76
N TYR A 104 2.14 9.49 4.39
CA TYR A 104 3.30 8.87 3.76
C TYR A 104 2.88 7.96 2.60
N VAL A 105 1.86 7.11 2.78
CA VAL A 105 1.35 6.27 1.69
C VAL A 105 0.83 7.13 0.54
N ARG A 106 0.13 8.23 0.83
CA ARG A 106 -0.39 9.15 -0.19
C ARG A 106 0.74 9.74 -1.03
N GLN A 107 1.81 10.26 -0.43
CA GLN A 107 2.92 10.83 -1.23
C GLN A 107 3.55 9.79 -2.14
N GLU A 108 3.73 8.55 -1.64
CA GLU A 108 4.41 7.50 -2.39
C GLU A 108 3.52 6.99 -3.54
N ALA A 109 2.21 6.88 -3.29
CA ALA A 109 1.23 6.54 -4.30
C ALA A 109 1.17 7.63 -5.40
N ASP A 110 1.14 8.90 -5.02
CA ASP A 110 1.14 10.03 -5.95
C ASP A 110 2.43 10.05 -6.80
N ALA A 111 3.59 9.86 -6.17
CA ALA A 111 4.87 9.77 -6.86
C ALA A 111 4.96 8.57 -7.82
N ALA A 112 4.24 7.48 -7.54
CA ALA A 112 4.14 6.31 -8.40
C ALA A 112 3.00 6.39 -9.44
N GLY A 113 2.19 7.46 -9.45
CA GLY A 113 1.04 7.59 -10.33
C GLY A 113 -0.13 6.66 -9.98
N LEU A 114 -0.14 6.08 -8.77
CA LEU A 114 -1.23 5.28 -8.22
C LEU A 114 -2.32 6.22 -7.70
N ARG A 115 -3.06 6.87 -8.61
CA ARG A 115 -4.07 7.87 -8.24
C ARG A 115 -5.14 7.27 -7.31
N PRO A 116 -5.60 8.02 -6.30
CA PRO A 116 -6.92 7.78 -5.71
C PRO A 116 -7.97 8.08 -6.79
N CYS A 117 -8.88 7.13 -7.03
CA CYS A 117 -10.12 7.40 -7.77
C CYS A 117 -11.05 8.22 -6.88
#